data_AF-A0A918NL86-F1
#
_entry.id   AF-A0A918NL86-F1
#
_cell.length_a   1.000
_cell.length_b   1.000
_cell.length_c   1.000
_cell.angle_alpha   90.00
_cell.angle_beta   90.00
_cell.angle_gamma   90.00
#
_symmetry.space_group_name_H-M   'P 1'
#
loop_
_entity.id
_entity.type
_entity.pdbx_description
1 polymer ?
#
loop_
_entity_poly.entity_id
_entity_poly.type
_entity_poly.pdbx_seq_one_letter_code
_entity_poly.pdbx_strand_id
1 'polypeptide(L)'
;MTDHRHHSERNETRLERADRNFVELLQELRVTQTGVQILFAFLLSLAFTPRFPSLDDMQRTTYVVTLLLSVLAAALFTAPAAVHRMLFQQGAKPQIVHVSSHLARIGMMVLALALTGSVLLVSDVALGRTGGVIAGAGTLLVCVGLWLMVPHLVGRAIDREKSRERSRDGGGPVDARTGTDEDGNDPDQDGNDADEDEKGVGGGGKRSGGGGNGSDQG
;
A
#
# COMPACT_ATOMS: atom_id res chain seq x y z
N MET A 1 13.28 21.86 -31.09
CA MET A 1 12.18 20.90 -30.92
C MET A 1 12.46 20.13 -29.64
N THR A 2 11.57 20.21 -28.67
CA THR A 2 11.78 20.06 -27.22
C THR A 2 12.40 18.75 -26.74
N ASP A 3 13.56 18.83 -26.09
CA ASP A 3 14.10 17.80 -25.20
C ASP A 3 13.92 18.26 -23.74
N HIS A 4 12.79 17.89 -23.13
CA HIS A 4 12.45 18.24 -21.75
C HIS A 4 11.93 17.03 -20.94
N ARG A 5 12.22 15.79 -21.36
CA ARG A 5 11.60 14.58 -20.76
C ARG A 5 12.49 13.73 -19.85
N HIS A 6 13.58 14.27 -19.29
CA HIS A 6 14.45 13.45 -18.41
C HIS A 6 14.88 14.08 -17.06
N HIS A 7 14.33 15.23 -16.65
CA HIS A 7 14.77 15.88 -15.39
C HIS A 7 13.86 15.68 -14.15
N SER A 8 12.70 15.01 -14.27
CA SER A 8 11.76 14.90 -13.12
C SER A 8 11.93 13.65 -12.23
N GLU A 9 12.62 12.60 -12.69
CA GLU A 9 12.74 11.36 -11.90
C GLU A 9 13.75 11.46 -10.74
N ARG A 10 14.71 12.40 -10.80
CA ARG A 10 15.77 12.54 -9.79
C ARG A 10 15.44 13.44 -8.59
N ASN A 11 14.34 14.22 -8.66
CA ASN A 11 13.96 15.20 -7.62
C ASN A 11 12.57 14.95 -7.01
N GLU A 12 12.04 13.72 -7.10
CA GLU A 12 10.73 13.38 -6.51
C GLU A 12 10.87 13.08 -5.01
N THR A 13 10.07 13.75 -4.18
CA THR A 13 10.05 13.49 -2.73
C THR A 13 9.45 12.10 -2.44
N ARG A 14 9.84 11.43 -1.33
CA ARG A 14 9.26 10.12 -0.95
C ARG A 14 7.72 10.16 -0.86
N LEU A 15 7.16 11.33 -0.55
CA LEU A 15 5.72 11.57 -0.47
C LEU A 15 5.06 11.66 -1.84
N GLU A 16 5.65 12.37 -2.81
CA GLU A 16 5.16 12.40 -4.20
C GLU A 16 5.18 11.02 -4.85
N ARG A 17 6.25 10.26 -4.62
CA ARG A 17 6.33 8.89 -5.15
C ARG A 17 5.24 7.98 -4.58
N ALA A 18 4.97 8.09 -3.29
CA ALA A 18 3.91 7.33 -2.63
C ALA A 18 2.51 7.74 -3.14
N ASP A 19 2.30 9.03 -3.40
CA ASP A 19 1.05 9.55 -3.96
C ASP A 19 0.84 9.07 -5.40
N ARG A 20 1.89 9.11 -6.25
CA ARG A 20 1.83 8.59 -7.63
C ARG A 20 1.51 7.10 -7.66
N ASN A 21 2.24 6.28 -6.88
CA ASN A 21 1.98 4.85 -6.75
C ASN A 21 0.55 4.58 -6.23
N PHE A 22 0.06 5.42 -5.32
CA PHE A 22 -1.31 5.28 -4.81
C PHE A 22 -2.36 5.59 -5.87
N VAL A 23 -2.15 6.63 -6.69
CA VAL A 23 -3.04 6.94 -7.81
C VAL A 23 -3.06 5.81 -8.85
N GLU A 24 -1.90 5.20 -9.14
CA GLU A 24 -1.82 4.01 -9.99
C GLU A 24 -2.60 2.82 -9.39
N LEU A 25 -2.43 2.54 -8.10
CA LEU A 25 -3.19 1.51 -7.39
C LEU A 25 -4.70 1.79 -7.40
N LEU A 26 -5.12 3.05 -7.26
CA LEU A 26 -6.53 3.42 -7.38
C LEU A 26 -7.07 3.20 -8.79
N GLN A 27 -6.25 3.41 -9.82
CA GLN A 27 -6.63 3.13 -11.21
C GLN A 27 -6.81 1.63 -11.45
N GLU A 28 -5.90 0.80 -10.94
CA GLU A 28 -6.04 -0.66 -10.96
C GLU A 28 -7.27 -1.13 -10.17
N LEU A 29 -7.49 -0.56 -8.99
CA LEU A 29 -8.64 -0.88 -8.13
C LEU A 29 -9.96 -0.47 -8.77
N ARG A 30 -9.97 0.59 -9.59
CA ARG A 30 -11.14 1.00 -10.38
C ARG A 30 -11.52 -0.05 -11.43
N VAL A 31 -10.56 -0.80 -11.98
CA VAL A 31 -10.86 -1.96 -12.86
C VAL A 31 -11.59 -3.06 -12.10
N THR A 32 -11.22 -3.29 -10.84
CA THR A 32 -11.94 -4.26 -9.99
C THR A 32 -13.32 -3.74 -9.61
N GLN A 33 -13.43 -2.43 -9.36
CA GLN A 33 -14.68 -1.77 -8.99
C GLN A 33 -15.77 -1.93 -10.07
N THR A 34 -15.43 -1.84 -11.36
CA THR A 34 -16.40 -2.09 -12.44
C THR A 34 -16.90 -3.53 -12.44
N GLY A 35 -16.04 -4.50 -12.14
CA GLY A 35 -16.44 -5.89 -11.95
C GLY A 35 -17.47 -6.08 -10.82
N VAL A 36 -17.28 -5.39 -9.69
CA VAL A 36 -18.25 -5.44 -8.57
C VAL A 36 -19.59 -4.84 -8.96
N GLN A 37 -19.60 -3.75 -9.73
CA GLN A 37 -20.85 -3.11 -10.20
C GLN A 37 -21.64 -4.03 -11.14
N ILE A 38 -20.96 -4.73 -12.05
CA ILE A 38 -21.60 -5.70 -12.95
C ILE A 38 -22.21 -6.85 -12.13
N LEU A 39 -21.46 -7.40 -11.18
CA LEU A 39 -21.94 -8.45 -10.28
C LEU A 39 -23.19 -7.99 -9.51
N PHE A 40 -23.13 -6.79 -8.92
CA PHE A 40 -24.23 -6.21 -8.17
C PHE A 40 -25.48 -6.03 -9.05
N ALA A 41 -25.32 -5.46 -10.24
CA ALA A 41 -26.42 -5.24 -11.18
C ALA A 41 -27.05 -6.57 -11.65
N PHE A 42 -26.24 -7.59 -11.89
CA PHE A 42 -26.71 -8.92 -12.25
C PHE A 42 -27.54 -9.56 -11.12
N LEU A 43 -27.03 -9.52 -9.88
CA LEU A 43 -27.76 -10.00 -8.71
C LEU A 43 -29.06 -9.20 -8.51
N LEU A 44 -29.01 -7.88 -8.63
CA LEU A 44 -30.23 -7.07 -8.51
C LEU A 44 -31.27 -7.43 -9.58
N SER A 45 -30.83 -7.65 -10.82
CA SER A 45 -31.71 -8.07 -11.92
C SER A 45 -32.37 -9.43 -11.64
N LEU A 46 -31.65 -10.38 -11.03
CA LEU A 46 -32.21 -11.69 -10.67
C LEU A 46 -33.45 -11.59 -9.76
N ALA A 47 -33.49 -10.62 -8.84
CA ALA A 47 -34.64 -10.43 -7.94
C ALA A 47 -35.94 -10.04 -8.67
N PHE A 48 -35.83 -9.41 -9.83
CA PHE A 48 -36.98 -8.97 -10.63
C PHE A 48 -37.39 -10.00 -11.69
N THR A 49 -36.68 -11.12 -11.80
CA THR A 49 -37.04 -12.17 -12.75
C THR A 49 -38.28 -12.94 -12.27
N PRO A 50 -39.17 -13.40 -13.18
CA PRO A 50 -40.31 -14.24 -12.82
C PRO A 50 -39.92 -15.56 -12.13
N ARG A 51 -38.66 -16.00 -12.28
CA ARG A 51 -38.12 -17.18 -11.63
C ARG A 51 -37.83 -16.96 -10.15
N PHE A 52 -37.62 -15.72 -9.69
CA PHE A 52 -37.20 -15.43 -8.31
C PHE A 52 -38.18 -15.96 -7.23
N PRO A 53 -39.51 -15.80 -7.37
CA PRO A 53 -40.46 -16.35 -6.40
C PRO A 53 -40.41 -17.88 -6.28
N SER A 54 -39.93 -18.57 -7.32
CA SER A 54 -39.83 -20.04 -7.39
C SER A 54 -38.48 -20.60 -6.92
N LEU A 55 -37.60 -19.75 -6.36
CA LEU A 55 -36.37 -20.19 -5.70
C LEU A 55 -36.70 -20.81 -4.34
N ASP A 56 -35.94 -21.84 -3.97
CA ASP A 56 -36.01 -22.40 -2.61
C ASP A 56 -35.45 -21.43 -1.56
N ASP A 57 -35.73 -21.70 -0.28
CA ASP A 57 -35.31 -20.84 0.82
C ASP A 57 -33.79 -20.70 0.95
N MET A 58 -33.03 -21.74 0.60
CA MET A 58 -31.57 -21.67 0.62
C MET A 58 -31.07 -20.78 -0.53
N GLN A 59 -31.55 -20.98 -1.75
CA GLN A 59 -31.18 -20.17 -2.91
C GLN A 59 -31.48 -18.69 -2.64
N ARG A 60 -32.63 -18.39 -2.04
CA ARG A 60 -33.00 -17.02 -1.64
C ARG A 60 -32.07 -16.47 -0.55
N THR A 61 -31.72 -17.27 0.45
CA THR A 61 -30.79 -16.86 1.51
C THR A 61 -29.38 -16.61 0.95
N THR A 62 -28.85 -17.54 0.15
CA THR A 62 -27.58 -17.39 -0.56
C THR A 62 -27.57 -16.16 -1.44
N TYR A 63 -28.67 -15.90 -2.16
CA TYR A 63 -28.84 -14.69 -2.95
C TYR A 63 -28.70 -13.41 -2.11
N VAL A 64 -29.45 -13.28 -1.01
CA VAL A 64 -29.40 -12.09 -0.15
C VAL A 64 -28.01 -11.89 0.45
N VAL A 65 -27.39 -12.96 0.98
CA VAL A 65 -26.04 -12.90 1.54
C VAL A 65 -25.03 -12.45 0.47
N THR A 66 -25.11 -13.02 -0.74
CA THR A 66 -24.22 -12.69 -1.85
C THR A 66 -24.39 -11.23 -2.28
N LEU A 67 -25.64 -10.75 -2.36
CA LEU A 67 -25.95 -9.36 -2.70
C LEU A 67 -25.36 -8.39 -1.66
N LEU A 68 -25.52 -8.69 -0.36
CA LEU A 68 -24.96 -7.87 0.71
C LEU A 68 -23.42 -7.87 0.71
N LEU A 69 -22.79 -9.03 0.45
CA LEU A 69 -21.34 -9.12 0.29
C LEU A 69 -20.86 -8.29 -0.90
N SER A 70 -21.58 -8.30 -2.02
CA SER A 70 -21.25 -7.48 -3.19
C SER A 70 -21.30 -5.97 -2.89
N VAL A 71 -22.35 -5.51 -2.18
CA VAL A 71 -22.46 -4.12 -1.74
C VAL A 71 -21.34 -3.76 -0.77
N LEU A 72 -21.03 -4.64 0.19
CA LEU A 72 -19.94 -4.43 1.15
C LEU A 72 -18.59 -4.33 0.44
N ALA A 73 -18.31 -5.19 -0.54
CA ALA A 73 -17.09 -5.11 -1.35
C ALA A 73 -17.01 -3.77 -2.10
N ALA A 74 -18.11 -3.32 -2.71
CA ALA A 74 -18.17 -2.02 -3.39
C ALA A 74 -17.89 -0.84 -2.44
N ALA A 75 -18.45 -0.88 -1.23
CA ALA A 75 -18.23 0.13 -0.21
C ALA A 75 -16.76 0.15 0.25
N LEU A 76 -16.18 -1.03 0.50
CA LEU A 76 -14.77 -1.18 0.89
C LEU A 76 -13.80 -0.69 -0.19
N PHE A 77 -14.12 -0.87 -1.47
CA PHE A 77 -13.32 -0.35 -2.59
C PHE A 77 -13.49 1.15 -2.82
N THR A 78 -14.64 1.71 -2.45
CA THR A 78 -14.88 3.16 -2.54
C THR A 78 -14.11 3.91 -1.43
N ALA A 79 -13.91 3.27 -0.28
CA ALA A 79 -13.32 3.90 0.90
C ALA A 79 -11.88 4.43 0.72
N PRO A 80 -10.90 3.72 0.08
CA PRO A 80 -9.57 4.26 -0.18
C PRO A 80 -9.58 5.57 -0.98
N ALA A 81 -10.45 5.68 -1.98
CA ALA A 81 -10.61 6.90 -2.76
C ALA A 81 -11.20 8.05 -1.92
N ALA A 82 -12.15 7.74 -1.04
CA ALA A 82 -12.75 8.72 -0.13
C ALA A 82 -11.75 9.21 0.93
N VAL A 83 -10.99 8.29 1.54
CA VAL A 83 -9.97 8.59 2.56
C VAL A 83 -8.87 9.47 1.98
N HIS A 84 -8.42 9.21 0.76
CA HIS A 84 -7.45 10.09 0.07
C HIS A 84 -8.01 11.49 -0.13
N ARG A 85 -9.22 11.62 -0.69
CA ARG A 85 -9.88 12.91 -0.93
C ARG A 85 -10.10 13.74 0.34
N MET A 86 -10.50 13.08 1.44
CA MET A 86 -10.85 13.74 2.71
C MET A 86 -9.60 14.21 3.48
N LEU A 87 -8.52 13.44 3.43
CA LEU A 87 -7.38 13.59 4.33
C LEU A 87 -6.20 14.35 3.71
N PHE A 88 -6.18 14.49 2.38
CA PHE A 88 -5.32 15.48 1.69
C PHE A 88 -5.64 16.92 2.12
N GLN A 89 -6.89 17.17 2.55
CA GLN A 89 -7.31 18.46 3.11
C GLN A 89 -6.82 18.69 4.55
N GLN A 90 -6.32 17.66 5.26
CA GLN A 90 -6.04 17.72 6.70
C GLN A 90 -4.57 17.43 7.10
N GLY A 91 -3.68 17.14 6.16
CA GLY A 91 -2.22 17.14 6.39
C GLY A 91 -1.61 15.98 7.20
N ALA A 92 -2.38 14.98 7.65
CA ALA A 92 -1.90 13.86 8.49
C ALA A 92 -1.44 12.64 7.65
N LYS A 93 -0.18 12.63 7.20
CA LYS A 93 0.34 11.72 6.13
C LYS A 93 0.65 10.23 6.47
N PRO A 94 0.98 9.76 7.68
CA PRO A 94 1.48 8.37 7.85
C PRO A 94 0.41 7.27 8.10
N GLN A 95 -0.68 7.55 8.81
CA GLN A 95 -1.66 6.53 9.23
C GLN A 95 -2.61 6.07 8.11
N ILE A 96 -2.70 6.88 7.04
CA ILE A 96 -3.62 6.71 5.91
C ILE A 96 -3.33 5.42 5.13
N VAL A 97 -2.04 5.17 4.87
CA VAL A 97 -1.61 4.07 3.99
C VAL A 97 -1.97 2.73 4.58
N HIS A 98 -1.81 2.58 5.90
CA HIS A 98 -2.09 1.31 6.59
C HIS A 98 -3.59 1.00 6.59
N VAL A 99 -4.44 2.00 6.83
CA VAL A 99 -5.91 1.83 6.82
C VAL A 99 -6.40 1.51 5.41
N SER A 100 -5.96 2.26 4.40
CA SER A 100 -6.36 2.02 3.00
C SER A 100 -5.93 0.63 2.50
N SER A 101 -4.72 0.18 2.82
CA SER A 101 -4.26 -1.18 2.48
C SER A 101 -5.07 -2.26 3.20
N HIS A 102 -5.44 -2.03 4.45
CA HIS A 102 -6.25 -2.98 5.21
C HIS A 102 -7.68 -3.08 4.64
N LEU A 103 -8.31 -1.95 4.31
CA LEU A 103 -9.64 -1.90 3.68
C LEU A 103 -9.64 -2.56 2.30
N ALA A 104 -8.61 -2.31 1.47
CA ALA A 104 -8.48 -2.97 0.17
C ALA A 104 -8.35 -4.49 0.32
N ARG A 105 -7.57 -4.95 1.31
CA ARG A 105 -7.39 -6.39 1.59
C ARG A 105 -8.69 -7.05 2.07
N ILE A 106 -9.42 -6.43 2.99
CA ILE A 106 -10.74 -6.93 3.41
C ILE A 106 -11.71 -6.90 2.22
N GLY A 107 -11.72 -5.83 1.44
CA GLY A 107 -12.57 -5.67 0.25
C GLY A 107 -12.37 -6.78 -0.76
N MET A 108 -11.12 -7.17 -1.03
CA MET A 108 -10.80 -8.32 -1.87
C MET A 108 -11.32 -9.64 -1.29
N MET A 109 -11.19 -9.88 0.02
CA MET A 109 -11.72 -11.11 0.67
C MET A 109 -13.25 -11.18 0.51
N VAL A 110 -13.93 -10.08 0.80
CA VAL A 110 -15.39 -9.97 0.69
C VAL A 110 -15.84 -10.16 -0.76
N LEU A 111 -15.12 -9.57 -1.73
CA LEU A 111 -15.41 -9.76 -3.15
C LEU A 111 -15.27 -11.23 -3.57
N ALA A 112 -14.22 -11.92 -3.13
CA ALA A 112 -14.02 -13.34 -3.45
C ALA A 112 -15.19 -14.21 -2.93
N LEU A 113 -15.69 -13.91 -1.72
CA LEU A 113 -16.88 -14.56 -1.18
C LEU A 113 -18.15 -14.23 -1.99
N ALA A 114 -18.32 -12.97 -2.41
CA ALA A 114 -19.44 -12.57 -3.26
C ALA A 114 -19.42 -13.28 -4.63
N LEU A 115 -18.26 -13.38 -5.28
CA LEU A 115 -18.11 -14.12 -6.54
C LEU A 115 -18.40 -15.61 -6.36
N THR A 116 -17.86 -16.21 -5.29
CA THR A 116 -18.12 -17.61 -4.95
C THR A 116 -19.61 -17.87 -4.72
N GLY A 117 -20.27 -17.02 -3.92
CA GLY A 117 -21.70 -17.11 -3.65
C GLY A 117 -22.55 -16.94 -4.92
N SER A 118 -22.15 -16.04 -5.81
CA SER A 118 -22.83 -15.83 -7.10
C SER A 118 -22.73 -17.03 -8.02
N VAL A 119 -21.53 -17.62 -8.16
CA VAL A 119 -21.34 -18.82 -8.99
C VAL A 119 -22.07 -20.01 -8.40
N LEU A 120 -22.01 -20.18 -7.07
CA LEU A 120 -22.76 -21.21 -6.35
C LEU A 120 -24.25 -21.06 -6.62
N LEU A 121 -24.82 -19.86 -6.47
CA LEU A 121 -26.24 -19.59 -6.69
C LEU A 121 -26.65 -19.89 -8.14
N VAL A 122 -25.94 -19.33 -9.12
CA VAL A 122 -26.26 -19.52 -10.54
C VAL A 122 -26.17 -21.01 -10.92
N SER A 123 -25.16 -21.71 -10.42
CA SER A 123 -24.96 -23.13 -10.72
C SER A 123 -25.97 -24.02 -9.98
N ASP A 124 -26.39 -23.66 -8.76
CA ASP A 124 -27.46 -24.35 -8.03
C ASP A 124 -28.80 -24.21 -8.79
N VAL A 125 -29.10 -23.01 -9.29
CA VAL A 125 -30.32 -22.77 -10.08
C VAL A 125 -30.29 -23.49 -11.44
N ALA A 126 -29.12 -23.60 -12.08
CA ALA A 126 -28.98 -24.17 -13.42
C ALA A 126 -28.81 -25.70 -13.43
N LEU A 127 -28.06 -26.25 -12.48
CA LEU A 127 -27.62 -27.66 -12.44
C LEU A 127 -28.11 -28.41 -11.20
N GLY A 128 -28.80 -27.72 -10.28
CA GLY A 128 -29.19 -28.24 -8.98
C GLY A 128 -28.05 -28.21 -7.95
N ARG A 129 -28.37 -28.63 -6.72
CA ARG A 129 -27.53 -28.44 -5.54
C ARG A 129 -26.10 -28.98 -5.68
N THR A 130 -25.96 -30.16 -6.26
CA THR A 130 -24.65 -30.79 -6.45
C THR A 130 -23.77 -29.98 -7.41
N GLY A 131 -24.35 -29.50 -8.52
CA GLY A 131 -23.65 -28.61 -9.45
C GLY A 131 -23.27 -27.28 -8.81
N GLY A 132 -24.18 -26.71 -8.01
CA GLY A 132 -23.94 -25.53 -7.18
C GLY A 132 -22.73 -25.67 -6.26
N VAL A 133 -22.68 -26.75 -5.49
CA VAL A 133 -21.59 -27.01 -4.54
C VAL A 133 -20.25 -27.23 -5.26
N ILE A 134 -20.23 -28.00 -6.35
CA ILE A 134 -18.99 -28.25 -7.12
C ILE A 134 -18.46 -26.94 -7.72
N ALA A 135 -19.33 -26.16 -8.35
CA ALA A 135 -18.94 -24.88 -8.95
C ALA A 135 -18.48 -23.88 -7.88
N GLY A 136 -19.23 -23.75 -6.77
CA GLY A 136 -18.87 -22.89 -5.65
C GLY A 136 -17.54 -23.29 -5.00
N ALA A 137 -17.33 -24.58 -4.74
CA ALA A 137 -16.05 -25.08 -4.22
C ALA A 137 -14.89 -24.82 -5.19
N GLY A 138 -15.11 -25.06 -6.49
CA GLY A 138 -14.13 -24.77 -7.54
C GLY A 138 -13.76 -23.28 -7.61
N THR A 139 -14.75 -22.39 -7.60
CA THR A 139 -14.54 -20.94 -7.56
C THR A 139 -13.78 -20.52 -6.31
N LEU A 140 -14.18 -21.02 -5.13
CA LEU A 140 -13.49 -20.72 -3.87
C LEU A 140 -12.03 -21.17 -3.93
N LEU A 141 -11.77 -22.37 -4.47
CA LEU A 141 -10.43 -22.93 -4.59
C LEU A 141 -9.56 -22.14 -5.57
N VAL A 142 -10.14 -21.67 -6.68
CA VAL A 142 -9.47 -20.74 -7.60
C VAL A 142 -9.19 -19.40 -6.92
N CYS A 143 -10.15 -18.81 -6.21
CA CYS A 143 -9.96 -17.55 -5.50
C CYS A 143 -8.87 -17.66 -4.43
N VAL A 144 -8.91 -18.69 -3.59
CA VAL A 144 -7.90 -18.97 -2.56
C VAL A 144 -6.56 -19.30 -3.20
N GLY A 145 -6.55 -20.12 -4.25
CA GLY A 145 -5.35 -20.47 -5.00
C GLY A 145 -4.65 -19.24 -5.56
N LEU A 146 -5.41 -18.33 -6.19
CA LEU A 146 -4.88 -17.06 -6.70
C LEU A 146 -4.36 -16.19 -5.55
N TRP A 147 -5.10 -16.12 -4.44
CA TRP A 147 -4.69 -15.37 -3.24
C TRP A 147 -3.41 -15.90 -2.63
N LEU A 148 -3.19 -17.21 -2.61
CA LEU A 148 -1.96 -17.82 -2.10
C LEU A 148 -0.81 -17.73 -3.11
N MET A 149 -1.12 -17.78 -4.40
CA MET A 149 -0.14 -17.76 -5.49
C MET A 149 0.53 -16.38 -5.62
N VAL A 150 -0.21 -15.28 -5.51
CA VAL A 150 0.35 -13.91 -5.56
C VAL A 150 1.44 -13.66 -4.50
N PRO A 151 1.22 -13.85 -3.20
CA PRO A 151 2.25 -13.63 -2.18
C PRO A 151 3.40 -14.62 -2.31
N HIS A 152 3.15 -15.87 -2.74
CA HIS A 152 4.23 -16.83 -2.95
C HIS A 152 5.13 -16.50 -4.15
N LEU A 153 4.58 -15.98 -5.25
CA LEU A 153 5.37 -15.55 -6.41
C LEU A 153 6.16 -14.28 -6.09
N VAL A 154 5.52 -13.30 -5.44
CA VAL A 154 6.17 -12.03 -5.07
C VAL A 154 7.24 -12.23 -4.00
N GLY A 155 6.97 -13.06 -2.98
CA GLY A 155 7.96 -13.41 -1.95
C GLY A 155 9.21 -14.07 -2.55
N ARG A 156 9.02 -15.00 -3.50
CA ARG A 156 10.14 -15.67 -4.20
C ARG A 156 10.98 -14.73 -5.06
N ALA A 157 10.40 -13.67 -5.62
CA ALA A 157 11.14 -12.69 -6.40
C ALA A 157 12.07 -11.84 -5.52
N ILE A 158 11.58 -11.40 -4.36
CA ILE A 158 12.33 -10.59 -3.40
C ILE A 158 13.48 -11.39 -2.77
N ASP A 159 13.25 -12.67 -2.44
CA ASP A 159 14.29 -13.53 -1.87
C ASP A 159 15.44 -13.81 -2.85
N ARG A 160 15.12 -13.90 -4.16
CA ARG A 160 16.13 -14.06 -5.22
C ARG A 160 17.01 -12.82 -5.37
N GLU A 161 16.44 -11.63 -5.24
CA GLU A 161 17.19 -10.38 -5.35
C GLU A 161 18.14 -10.19 -4.17
N LYS A 162 17.67 -10.42 -2.94
CA LYS A 162 18.53 -10.43 -1.73
C LYS A 162 19.66 -11.45 -1.81
N SER A 163 19.40 -12.62 -2.40
CA SER A 163 20.42 -13.66 -2.58
C SER A 163 21.48 -13.26 -3.62
N ARG A 164 21.09 -12.51 -4.65
CA ARG A 164 21.99 -11.97 -5.69
C ARG A 164 22.84 -10.83 -5.17
N GLU A 165 22.28 -9.91 -4.39
CA GLU A 165 23.03 -8.83 -3.72
C GLU A 165 24.05 -9.41 -2.75
N ARG A 166 23.65 -10.38 -1.91
CA ARG A 166 24.54 -11.05 -0.96
C ARG A 166 25.67 -11.84 -1.64
N SER A 167 25.43 -12.36 -2.85
CA SER A 167 26.46 -13.01 -3.68
C SER A 167 27.38 -12.02 -4.41
N ARG A 168 26.90 -10.80 -4.69
CA ARG A 168 27.68 -9.70 -5.27
C ARG A 168 28.60 -9.05 -4.24
N ASP A 169 28.12 -8.90 -3.02
CA ASP A 169 28.84 -8.26 -1.91
C ASP A 169 29.83 -9.22 -1.22
N GLY A 170 29.54 -10.54 -1.24
CA GLY A 170 30.44 -11.58 -0.72
C GLY A 170 31.51 -12.08 -1.70
N GLY A 171 31.59 -11.51 -2.91
CA GLY A 171 32.45 -11.99 -4.01
C GLY A 171 33.54 -11.02 -4.47
N GLY A 172 33.76 -9.90 -3.77
CA GLY A 172 34.90 -9.03 -4.05
C GLY A 172 36.22 -9.79 -3.84
N PRO A 173 37.22 -9.66 -4.72
CA PRO A 173 38.48 -10.38 -4.57
C PRO A 173 39.09 -9.99 -3.23
N VAL A 174 39.34 -10.99 -2.38
CA VAL A 174 40.17 -10.82 -1.18
C VAL A 174 41.57 -10.50 -1.71
N ASP A 175 41.86 -9.20 -1.82
CA ASP A 175 43.17 -8.71 -2.19
C ASP A 175 44.15 -9.19 -1.13
N ALA A 176 44.94 -10.18 -1.51
CA ALA A 176 46.05 -10.69 -0.74
C ALA A 176 47.15 -9.62 -0.68
N ARG A 177 46.97 -8.63 0.20
CA ARG A 177 48.04 -7.72 0.63
C ARG A 177 47.89 -7.43 2.12
N THR A 178 48.39 -8.33 2.95
CA THR A 178 48.79 -7.98 4.30
C THR A 178 49.96 -8.88 4.69
N GLY A 179 51.12 -8.26 4.90
CA GLY A 179 52.38 -8.94 5.19
C GLY A 179 53.58 -8.02 4.96
N THR A 180 53.52 -6.81 5.51
CA THR A 180 54.71 -6.01 5.79
C THR A 180 54.69 -5.74 7.29
N ASP A 181 55.33 -6.62 8.04
CA ASP A 181 55.72 -6.34 9.42
C ASP A 181 57.04 -5.57 9.35
N GLU A 182 56.94 -4.27 9.58
CA GLU A 182 58.08 -3.42 9.95
C GLU A 182 58.43 -3.72 11.41
N ASP A 183 59.64 -4.22 11.64
CA ASP A 183 60.29 -4.22 12.95
C ASP A 183 61.34 -3.10 12.92
N GLY A 184 61.20 -2.10 13.78
CA GLY A 184 61.98 -0.86 13.68
C GLY A 184 61.62 0.20 14.72
N ASN A 185 61.88 -0.14 15.98
CA ASN A 185 62.02 0.73 17.15
C ASN A 185 62.59 2.15 16.87
N ASP A 186 61.90 3.20 17.34
CA ASP A 186 62.53 4.27 18.12
C ASP A 186 61.50 5.06 18.97
N PRO A 187 61.75 5.29 20.27
CA PRO A 187 60.91 6.09 21.14
C PRO A 187 61.46 7.52 21.22
N ASP A 188 60.62 8.54 21.00
CA ASP A 188 60.79 9.89 21.55
C ASP A 188 59.66 10.79 21.00
N GLN A 189 58.67 11.11 21.83
CA GLN A 189 58.34 12.51 22.14
C GLN A 189 57.21 12.65 23.16
N ASP A 190 57.59 13.43 24.17
CA ASP A 190 56.89 13.90 25.34
C ASP A 190 55.56 14.64 25.08
N GLY A 191 54.65 14.47 26.04
CA GLY A 191 54.27 15.59 26.89
C GLY A 191 53.38 16.66 26.27
N ASN A 192 52.08 16.38 26.30
CA ASN A 192 50.99 17.33 26.24
C ASN A 192 51.03 18.28 27.47
N ASP A 193 51.27 19.57 27.26
CA ASP A 193 50.89 20.62 28.21
C ASP A 193 50.14 21.75 27.49
N ALA A 194 49.05 22.14 28.15
CA ALA A 194 48.03 23.07 27.72
C ALA A 194 48.52 24.52 27.75
N ASP A 195 47.98 25.34 26.84
CA ASP A 195 47.66 26.74 27.15
C ASP A 195 46.53 27.21 26.21
N GLU A 196 45.34 27.35 26.79
CA GLU A 196 44.19 28.02 26.23
C GLU A 196 44.39 29.54 26.39
N ASP A 197 44.44 30.26 25.27
CA ASP A 197 44.51 31.73 25.27
C ASP A 197 43.40 32.28 24.37
N GLU A 198 42.16 32.31 24.88
CA GLU A 198 41.01 32.91 24.19
C GLU A 198 40.69 34.29 24.77
N LYS A 199 41.22 35.35 24.15
CA LYS A 199 40.80 36.75 24.39
C LYS A 199 39.86 37.23 23.29
N GLY A 200 38.55 37.06 23.53
CA GLY A 200 37.47 37.64 22.73
C GLY A 200 36.77 38.80 23.46
N VAL A 201 37.18 40.02 23.16
CA VAL A 201 36.62 41.30 23.65
C VAL A 201 35.29 41.62 22.94
N GLY A 202 34.26 42.08 23.67
CA GLY A 202 33.22 42.93 23.06
C GLY A 202 31.78 42.83 23.61
N GLY A 203 31.55 43.17 24.88
CA GLY A 203 30.20 43.28 25.46
C GLY A 203 29.79 44.72 25.77
N GLY A 204 29.48 45.52 24.75
CA GLY A 204 29.00 46.90 24.89
C GLY A 204 27.49 46.97 25.08
N GLY A 205 27.03 47.04 26.34
CA GLY A 205 25.63 47.31 26.67
C GLY A 205 25.25 48.78 26.46
N LYS A 206 24.21 49.04 25.66
CA LYS A 206 23.46 50.29 25.71
C LYS A 206 21.96 50.04 25.68
N ARG A 207 21.32 50.59 26.72
CA ARG A 207 19.89 50.75 26.95
C ARG A 207 19.30 51.84 26.04
N SER A 208 18.08 51.63 25.56
CA SER A 208 17.03 52.63 25.25
C SER A 208 15.82 51.83 24.70
N GLY A 209 14.56 51.94 25.10
CA GLY A 209 13.80 53.04 25.69
C GLY A 209 12.61 53.37 24.75
N GLY A 210 11.36 53.27 25.24
CA GLY A 210 10.11 53.73 24.57
C GLY A 210 9.31 52.59 23.92
N GLY A 211 8.07 52.26 24.31
CA GLY A 211 6.86 53.11 24.31
C GLY A 211 6.24 53.08 22.91
N GLY A 212 4.99 52.77 22.59
CA GLY A 212 3.74 52.48 23.30
C GLY A 212 2.60 52.55 22.25
N ASN A 213 1.46 51.91 22.53
CA ASN A 213 0.10 52.25 22.10
C ASN A 213 -0.38 52.05 20.64
N GLY A 214 -1.66 51.63 20.56
CA GLY A 214 -2.65 51.99 19.53
C GLY A 214 -2.83 50.98 18.38
N SER A 215 -3.90 50.18 18.34
CA SER A 215 -5.29 50.51 17.99
C SER A 215 -5.57 50.46 16.48
N ASP A 216 -6.59 49.65 16.16
CA ASP A 216 -7.62 49.91 15.15
C ASP A 216 -7.34 49.58 13.67
N GLN A 217 -8.45 49.30 12.97
CA GLN A 217 -8.67 48.93 11.56
C GLN A 217 -8.91 47.43 11.34
N GLY A 218 -10.04 46.99 10.76
CA GLY A 218 -11.17 47.70 10.14
C GLY A 218 -12.12 46.67 9.52
#